data_AF-A0A7W7IRT5-F1
#
_entry.id   AF-A0A7W7IRT5-F1
#
_cell.length_a   1.000
_cell.length_b   1.000
_cell.length_c   1.000
_cell.angle_alpha   90.00
_cell.angle_beta   90.00
_cell.angle_gamma   90.00
#
_symmetry.space_group_name_H-M   'P 1'
#
loop_
_entity.id
_entity.type
_entity.pdbx_description
1 polymer ?
#
loop_
_entity_poly.entity_id
_entity_poly.type
_entity_poly.pdbx_seq_one_letter_code
_entity_poly.pdbx_strand_id
1 'polypeptide(L)'
;MTAYRARLTESDIRRLIKSDAEDDRAAAAHKLCRSIDRMQMDDADRAAAQKILTVMANDTAELVRRALAVTLKASDLMPREVARRLVADTDSVALPIIACSPAFTDDDLIEIVRAGSAVRQNAVASRDRVPRDVATVLAAEGCRSAVRALAANDNADLSEDALGVVIDRFGQASEIVSAIAYRQVLPLSVTERLVALASDAVREHLVTRHAVAPETAIQFARFTRERATIDLVDQARVSRDLPAFVAGLNARKVLNASLLLRALARGQMALFEHALAELAGTPHHRAWLMVHDAGPLGLKSIYDRAGLPPRLFQAFRAGVDTWRALQAEGGDTASDTFRQRMLERFLSQRPNTSRDDLAYLMERLDRPSDMGLDVDAAVSAA
;
A
#
# COMPACT_ATOMS: atom_id res chain seq x y z
N MET A 1 5.36 -57.76 -10.39
CA MET A 1 5.19 -56.32 -10.10
C MET A 1 4.71 -56.18 -8.66
N THR A 2 5.66 -56.11 -7.73
CA THR A 2 5.40 -56.23 -6.29
C THR A 2 5.77 -54.90 -5.63
N ALA A 3 4.76 -54.19 -5.15
CA ALA A 3 4.91 -52.90 -4.49
C ALA A 3 5.88 -53.02 -3.29
N TYR A 4 7.03 -52.36 -3.42
CA TYR A 4 8.05 -52.24 -2.37
C TYR A 4 7.49 -51.35 -1.26
N ARG A 5 6.70 -51.95 -0.36
CA ARG A 5 6.16 -51.29 0.84
C ARG A 5 7.33 -50.75 1.65
N ALA A 6 7.37 -49.43 1.84
CA ALA A 6 8.31 -48.72 2.69
C ALA A 6 8.14 -49.16 4.16
N ARG A 7 8.74 -50.30 4.51
CA ARG A 7 8.97 -50.66 5.91
C ARG A 7 10.22 -49.91 6.37
N LEU A 8 10.17 -49.35 7.57
CA LEU A 8 11.34 -48.85 8.29
C LEU A 8 12.45 -49.91 8.23
N THR A 9 13.46 -49.71 7.39
CA THR A 9 14.55 -50.69 7.28
C THR A 9 15.56 -50.43 8.39
N GLU A 10 15.90 -51.49 9.16
CA GLU A 10 16.91 -51.44 10.24
C GLU A 10 18.25 -50.85 9.75
N SER A 11 18.56 -51.04 8.46
CA SER A 11 19.72 -50.44 7.80
C SER A 11 19.70 -48.90 7.82
N ASP A 12 18.55 -48.26 7.67
CA ASP A 12 18.44 -46.80 7.67
C ASP A 12 18.62 -46.25 9.09
N ILE A 13 18.07 -46.94 10.09
CA ILE A 13 18.28 -46.60 11.50
C ILE A 13 19.76 -46.74 11.86
N ARG A 14 20.42 -47.82 11.42
CA ARG A 14 21.87 -47.99 11.62
C ARG A 14 22.69 -46.91 10.92
N ARG A 15 22.33 -46.53 9.69
CA ARG A 15 23.02 -45.43 8.97
C ARG A 15 22.86 -44.10 9.68
N LEU A 16 21.66 -43.81 10.18
CA LEU A 16 21.41 -42.61 10.98
C LEU A 16 22.31 -42.54 12.23
N ILE A 17 22.49 -43.68 12.94
CA ILE A 17 23.23 -43.70 14.21
C ILE A 17 24.75 -43.85 14.02
N LYS A 18 25.19 -44.61 13.01
CA LYS A 18 26.59 -45.06 12.89
C LYS A 18 27.37 -44.46 11.71
N SER A 19 26.73 -43.70 10.83
CA SER A 19 27.46 -43.08 9.72
C SER A 19 28.21 -41.84 10.18
N ASP A 20 29.50 -41.76 9.86
CA ASP A 20 30.33 -40.57 10.11
C ASP A 20 29.98 -39.42 9.12
N ALA A 21 29.51 -39.76 7.92
CA ALA A 21 29.15 -38.79 6.89
C ALA A 21 27.77 -38.15 7.14
N GLU A 22 27.72 -36.83 7.22
CA GLU A 22 26.49 -36.06 7.49
C GLU A 22 25.43 -36.24 6.39
N ASP A 23 25.85 -36.29 5.12
CA ASP A 23 24.95 -36.48 3.98
C ASP A 23 24.24 -37.84 4.02
N ASP A 24 24.95 -38.89 4.41
CA ASP A 24 24.38 -40.23 4.54
C ASP A 24 23.37 -40.29 5.69
N ARG A 25 23.68 -39.63 6.82
CA ARG A 25 22.72 -39.49 7.94
C ARG A 25 21.49 -38.71 7.50
N ALA A 26 21.65 -37.61 6.76
CA ALA A 26 20.55 -36.79 6.29
C ALA A 26 19.65 -37.54 5.28
N ALA A 27 20.25 -38.30 4.37
CA ALA A 27 19.52 -39.14 3.43
C ALA A 27 18.73 -40.25 4.14
N ALA A 28 19.33 -40.88 5.17
CA ALA A 28 18.65 -41.85 6.01
C ALA A 28 17.51 -41.20 6.80
N ALA A 29 17.73 -40.03 7.40
CA ALA A 29 16.71 -39.27 8.13
C ALA A 29 15.52 -38.92 7.24
N HIS A 30 15.78 -38.43 6.03
CA HIS A 30 14.74 -38.12 5.06
C HIS A 30 13.90 -39.36 4.69
N LYS A 31 14.54 -40.51 4.49
CA LYS A 31 13.84 -41.78 4.18
C LYS A 31 13.02 -42.30 5.35
N LEU A 32 13.56 -42.20 6.57
CA LEU A 32 12.88 -42.60 7.80
C LEU A 32 11.67 -41.70 8.05
N CYS A 33 11.82 -40.37 7.96
CA CYS A 33 10.72 -39.42 8.15
C CYS A 33 9.58 -39.67 7.16
N ARG A 34 9.87 -39.88 5.87
CA ARG A 34 8.85 -40.22 4.86
C ARG A 34 8.17 -41.56 5.12
N SER A 35 8.87 -42.51 5.76
CA SER A 35 8.27 -43.80 6.12
C SER A 35 7.35 -43.66 7.33
N ILE A 36 7.79 -42.90 8.35
CA ILE A 36 7.02 -42.59 9.56
C ILE A 36 5.71 -41.87 9.20
N ASP A 37 5.77 -40.86 8.34
CA ASP A 37 4.61 -40.05 7.95
C ASP A 37 3.53 -40.83 7.19
N ARG A 38 3.92 -41.92 6.50
CA ARG A 38 3.00 -42.73 5.67
C ARG A 38 2.50 -44.00 6.36
N MET A 39 3.09 -44.37 7.50
CA MET A 39 2.79 -45.64 8.15
C MET A 39 1.52 -45.51 8.98
N GLN A 40 0.65 -46.53 8.92
CA GLN A 40 -0.41 -46.71 9.91
C GLN A 40 0.25 -47.26 11.18
N MET A 41 0.19 -46.50 12.27
CA MET A 41 0.93 -46.78 13.50
C MET A 41 -0.01 -47.13 14.63
N ASP A 42 0.29 -48.23 15.33
CA ASP A 42 -0.25 -48.46 16.66
C ASP A 42 0.48 -47.58 17.70
N ASP A 43 0.06 -47.64 18.96
CA ASP A 43 0.64 -46.81 20.02
C ASP A 43 2.11 -47.14 20.31
N ALA A 44 2.51 -48.40 20.12
CA ALA A 44 3.88 -48.84 20.35
C ALA A 44 4.82 -48.32 19.24
N ASP A 45 4.39 -48.45 17.98
CA ASP A 45 5.09 -47.93 16.82
C ASP A 45 5.20 -46.40 16.90
N ARG A 46 4.13 -45.71 17.32
CA ARG A 46 4.15 -44.25 17.52
C ARG A 46 5.19 -43.83 18.56
N ALA A 47 5.22 -44.52 19.71
CA ALA A 47 6.23 -44.25 20.73
C ALA A 47 7.66 -44.52 20.23
N ALA A 48 7.86 -45.54 19.40
CA ALA A 48 9.16 -45.83 18.78
C ALA A 48 9.57 -44.74 17.78
N ALA A 49 8.67 -44.28 16.92
CA ALA A 49 8.95 -43.19 15.98
C ALA A 49 9.30 -41.90 16.73
N GLN A 50 8.55 -41.52 17.76
CA GLN A 50 8.84 -40.31 18.54
C GLN A 50 10.25 -40.34 19.17
N LYS A 51 10.72 -41.51 19.61
CA LYS A 51 12.12 -41.68 20.06
C LYS A 51 13.11 -41.44 18.93
N ILE A 52 12.84 -41.97 17.74
CA ILE A 52 13.67 -41.75 16.54
C ILE A 52 13.70 -40.26 16.17
N LEU A 53 12.56 -39.57 16.18
CA LEU A 53 12.48 -38.13 15.90
C LEU A 53 13.30 -37.32 16.93
N THR A 54 13.25 -37.73 18.20
CA THR A 54 14.05 -37.13 19.26
C THR A 54 15.55 -37.31 19.01
N VAL A 55 15.98 -38.49 18.56
CA VAL A 55 17.39 -38.73 18.19
C VAL A 55 17.81 -37.82 17.03
N MET A 56 16.99 -37.74 15.97
CA MET A 56 17.28 -36.88 14.80
C MET A 56 17.35 -35.40 15.17
N ALA A 57 16.46 -34.92 16.04
CA ALA A 57 16.45 -33.52 16.48
C ALA A 57 17.66 -33.16 17.36
N ASN A 58 18.33 -34.15 17.94
CA ASN A 58 19.57 -33.99 18.70
C ASN A 58 20.84 -34.23 17.86
N ASP A 59 20.71 -34.55 16.56
CA ASP A 59 21.87 -34.77 15.69
C ASP A 59 22.69 -33.47 15.56
N THR A 60 24.01 -33.61 15.52
CA THR A 60 24.93 -32.47 15.39
C THR A 60 24.87 -31.85 14.00
N ALA A 61 24.56 -32.63 12.96
CA ALA A 61 24.50 -32.17 11.59
C ALA A 61 23.20 -31.40 11.32
N GLU A 62 23.32 -30.15 10.84
CA GLU A 62 22.19 -29.33 10.42
C GLU A 62 21.36 -30.03 9.33
N LEU A 63 22.01 -30.74 8.39
CA LEU A 63 21.34 -31.42 7.29
C LEU A 63 20.33 -32.48 7.77
N VAL A 64 20.64 -33.17 8.86
CA VAL A 64 19.75 -34.18 9.48
C VAL A 64 18.53 -33.49 10.11
N ARG A 65 18.77 -32.45 10.92
CA ARG A 65 17.69 -31.69 11.58
C ARG A 65 16.79 -30.99 10.57
N ARG A 66 17.37 -30.46 9.48
CA ARG A 66 16.63 -29.88 8.36
C ARG A 66 15.81 -30.93 7.60
N ALA A 67 16.36 -32.12 7.36
CA ALA A 67 15.62 -33.21 6.71
C ALA A 67 14.39 -33.62 7.53
N LEU A 68 14.54 -33.72 8.85
CA LEU A 68 13.44 -33.92 9.79
C LEU A 68 12.40 -32.81 9.67
N ALA A 69 12.83 -31.56 9.82
CA ALA A 69 11.95 -30.39 9.80
C ALA A 69 11.15 -30.28 8.50
N VAL A 70 11.81 -30.35 7.34
CA VAL A 70 11.14 -30.21 6.04
C VAL A 70 10.15 -31.33 5.77
N THR A 71 10.45 -32.55 6.24
CA THR A 71 9.63 -33.73 5.93
C THR A 71 8.41 -33.83 6.84
N LEU A 72 8.56 -33.55 8.13
CA LEU A 72 7.50 -33.69 9.13
C LEU A 72 6.89 -32.35 9.56
N LYS A 73 7.15 -31.27 8.82
CA LYS A 73 6.68 -29.92 9.17
C LYS A 73 5.18 -29.82 9.45
N ALA A 74 4.35 -30.65 8.82
CA ALA A 74 2.89 -30.64 8.97
C ALA A 74 2.34 -31.93 9.64
N SER A 75 3.21 -32.77 10.20
CA SER A 75 2.84 -34.07 10.75
C SER A 75 2.44 -33.95 12.22
N ASP A 76 1.29 -34.54 12.59
CA ASP A 76 0.81 -34.63 13.98
C ASP A 76 1.64 -35.60 14.84
N LEU A 77 2.51 -36.38 14.21
CA LEU A 77 3.39 -37.34 14.90
C LEU A 77 4.54 -36.66 15.64
N MET A 78 4.84 -35.40 15.31
CA MET A 78 5.97 -34.68 15.89
C MET A 78 5.68 -34.27 17.35
N PRO A 79 6.48 -34.75 18.32
CA PRO A 79 6.31 -34.33 19.71
C PRO A 79 6.54 -32.83 19.87
N ARG A 80 5.76 -32.21 20.77
CA ARG A 80 5.88 -30.76 21.07
C ARG A 80 7.30 -30.36 21.49
N GLU A 81 7.98 -31.20 22.27
CA GLU A 81 9.37 -30.96 22.70
C GLU A 81 10.36 -30.96 21.51
N VAL A 82 10.15 -31.83 20.53
CA VAL A 82 10.95 -31.86 19.30
C VAL A 82 10.69 -30.60 18.48
N ALA A 83 9.42 -30.22 18.30
CA ALA A 83 9.06 -29.01 17.56
C ALA A 83 9.66 -27.74 18.19
N ARG A 84 9.57 -27.59 19.51
CA ARG A 84 10.18 -26.45 20.25
C ARG A 84 11.69 -26.40 20.07
N ARG A 85 12.37 -27.54 20.13
CA ARG A 85 13.82 -27.62 19.89
C ARG A 85 14.18 -27.16 18.48
N LEU A 86 13.45 -27.61 17.46
CA LEU A 86 13.71 -27.23 16.06
C LEU A 86 13.44 -25.73 15.81
N VAL A 87 12.52 -25.11 16.54
CA VAL A 87 12.26 -23.65 16.47
C VAL A 87 13.42 -22.83 17.04
N ALA A 88 14.08 -23.32 18.08
CA ALA A 88 15.25 -22.67 18.67
C ALA A 88 16.54 -22.81 17.82
N ASP A 89 16.48 -23.59 16.74
CA ASP A 89 17.60 -23.87 15.84
C ASP A 89 17.83 -22.74 14.82
N THR A 90 18.71 -22.98 13.84
CA THR A 90 18.94 -22.10 12.71
C THR A 90 17.69 -21.94 11.84
N ASP A 91 17.58 -20.82 11.13
CA ASP A 91 16.37 -20.49 10.35
C ASP A 91 16.08 -21.53 9.24
N SER A 92 17.09 -22.20 8.70
CA SER A 92 16.92 -23.28 7.70
C SER A 92 16.13 -24.49 8.25
N VAL A 93 16.17 -24.70 9.57
CA VAL A 93 15.48 -25.77 10.30
C VAL A 93 14.19 -25.25 10.94
N ALA A 94 14.23 -24.06 11.53
CA ALA A 94 13.12 -23.49 12.28
C ALA A 94 11.95 -23.06 11.39
N LEU A 95 12.20 -22.41 10.25
CA LEU A 95 11.14 -21.80 9.44
C LEU A 95 10.10 -22.81 8.91
N PRO A 96 10.46 -24.00 8.39
CA PRO A 96 9.47 -25.01 8.01
C PRO A 96 8.55 -25.42 9.16
N ILE A 97 9.10 -25.52 10.37
CA ILE A 97 8.35 -25.92 11.57
C ILE A 97 7.41 -24.79 12.01
N ILE A 98 7.91 -23.55 12.10
CA ILE A 98 7.11 -22.37 12.45
C ILE A 98 5.95 -22.18 11.48
N ALA A 99 6.15 -22.41 10.18
CA ALA A 99 5.16 -22.15 9.14
C ALA A 99 4.05 -23.22 9.05
N CYS A 100 4.30 -24.46 9.47
CA CYS A 100 3.35 -25.56 9.19
C CYS A 100 3.00 -26.44 10.39
N SER A 101 3.78 -26.43 11.47
CA SER A 101 3.58 -27.43 12.52
C SER A 101 2.30 -27.20 13.31
N PRO A 102 1.47 -28.24 13.51
CA PRO A 102 0.27 -28.18 14.36
C PRO A 102 0.61 -28.31 15.86
N ALA A 103 1.86 -28.59 16.23
CA ALA A 103 2.26 -28.84 17.62
C ALA A 103 2.29 -27.59 18.51
N PHE A 104 2.16 -26.38 17.93
CA PHE A 104 2.22 -25.12 18.66
C PHE A 104 0.86 -24.65 19.13
N THR A 105 0.83 -24.16 20.36
CA THR A 105 -0.28 -23.37 20.90
C THR A 105 -0.15 -21.91 20.49
N ASP A 106 -1.24 -21.16 20.63
CA ASP A 106 -1.27 -19.73 20.34
C ASP A 106 -0.21 -18.97 21.16
N ASP A 107 -0.01 -19.34 22.44
CA ASP A 107 1.02 -18.78 23.31
C ASP A 107 2.44 -19.04 22.78
N ASP A 108 2.72 -20.24 22.27
CA ASP A 108 4.03 -20.55 21.67
C ASP A 108 4.27 -19.67 20.42
N LEU A 109 3.23 -19.50 19.59
CA LEU A 109 3.33 -18.66 18.38
C LEU A 109 3.54 -17.19 18.74
N ILE A 110 2.86 -16.69 19.77
CA ILE A 110 3.05 -15.32 20.29
C ILE A 110 4.49 -15.12 20.78
N GLU A 111 5.04 -16.09 21.52
CA GLU A 111 6.44 -16.04 21.96
C GLU A 111 7.41 -15.99 20.78
N ILE A 112 7.16 -16.82 19.74
CA ILE A 112 7.96 -16.82 18.50
C ILE A 112 7.87 -15.46 17.79
N VAL A 113 6.71 -14.80 17.77
CA VAL A 113 6.55 -13.48 17.17
C VAL A 113 7.35 -12.42 17.91
N ARG A 114 7.33 -12.46 19.25
CA ARG A 114 7.99 -11.47 20.12
C ARG A 114 9.51 -11.61 20.17
N ALA A 115 9.99 -12.84 20.27
CA ALA A 115 11.43 -13.13 20.35
C ALA A 115 12.08 -13.29 18.97
N GLY A 116 11.28 -13.52 17.92
CA GLY A 116 11.76 -13.91 16.59
C GLY A 116 12.22 -12.75 15.71
N SER A 117 13.09 -13.08 14.75
CA SER A 117 13.48 -12.20 13.66
C SER A 117 12.32 -11.93 12.70
N ALA A 118 12.47 -10.93 11.82
CA ALA A 118 11.49 -10.63 10.78
C ALA A 118 11.13 -11.86 9.91
N VAL A 119 12.09 -12.75 9.66
CA VAL A 119 11.86 -13.97 8.86
C VAL A 119 10.98 -14.96 9.61
N ARG A 120 11.15 -15.09 10.93
CA ARG A 120 10.30 -15.94 11.78
C ARG A 120 8.90 -15.38 11.92
N GLN A 121 8.75 -14.07 12.11
CA GLN A 121 7.43 -13.40 12.12
C GLN A 121 6.68 -13.61 10.81
N ASN A 122 7.37 -13.52 9.66
CA ASN A 122 6.80 -13.84 8.35
C ASN A 122 6.33 -15.29 8.26
N ALA A 123 7.08 -16.24 8.82
CA ALA A 123 6.69 -17.65 8.84
C ALA A 123 5.41 -17.86 9.67
N VAL A 124 5.25 -17.19 10.82
CA VAL A 124 4.02 -17.24 11.61
C VAL A 124 2.85 -16.62 10.85
N ALA A 125 3.05 -15.45 10.23
CA ALA A 125 2.01 -14.76 9.46
C ALA A 125 1.54 -15.52 8.20
N SER A 126 2.42 -16.35 7.64
CA SER A 126 2.16 -17.15 6.42
C SER A 126 1.62 -18.56 6.71
N ARG A 127 1.29 -18.88 7.96
CA ARG A 127 0.66 -20.16 8.32
C ARG A 127 -0.70 -20.30 7.64
N ASP A 128 -1.10 -21.53 7.32
CA ASP A 128 -2.40 -21.82 6.67
C ASP A 128 -3.59 -21.26 7.44
N ARG A 129 -3.50 -21.19 8.77
CA ARG A 129 -4.41 -20.45 9.65
C ARG A 129 -3.60 -19.72 10.71
N VAL A 130 -3.98 -18.47 10.98
CA VAL A 130 -3.42 -17.67 12.07
C VAL A 130 -4.54 -17.37 13.07
N PRO A 131 -4.46 -17.88 14.31
CA PRO A 131 -5.44 -17.61 15.36
C PRO A 131 -5.53 -16.12 15.69
N ARG A 132 -6.68 -15.70 16.23
CA ARG A 132 -6.99 -14.29 16.52
C ARG A 132 -5.96 -13.61 17.42
N ASP A 133 -5.56 -14.27 18.50
CA ASP A 133 -4.64 -13.67 19.48
C ASP A 133 -3.25 -13.47 18.86
N VAL A 134 -2.78 -14.47 18.09
CA VAL A 134 -1.53 -14.39 17.33
C VAL A 134 -1.58 -13.30 16.27
N ALA A 135 -2.70 -13.20 15.53
CA ALA A 135 -2.90 -12.18 14.51
C ALA A 135 -2.92 -10.77 15.11
N THR A 136 -3.52 -10.61 16.30
CA THR A 136 -3.56 -9.33 17.03
C THR A 136 -2.16 -8.91 17.46
N VAL A 137 -1.35 -9.83 18.00
CA VAL A 137 0.05 -9.54 18.35
C VAL A 137 0.89 -9.21 17.12
N LEU A 138 0.75 -9.96 16.02
CA LEU A 138 1.43 -9.65 14.76
C LEU A 138 1.03 -8.27 14.21
N ALA A 139 -0.25 -7.91 14.29
CA ALA A 139 -0.73 -6.59 13.87
C ALA A 139 -0.12 -5.46 14.70
N ALA A 140 0.04 -5.65 16.00
CA ALA A 140 0.56 -4.64 16.93
C ALA A 140 2.10 -4.55 16.97
N GLU A 141 2.79 -5.69 16.95
CA GLU A 141 4.22 -5.80 17.24
C GLU A 141 5.04 -6.29 16.04
N GLY A 142 4.40 -6.90 15.04
CA GLY A 142 5.08 -7.45 13.87
C GLY A 142 5.75 -6.39 12.99
N CYS A 143 6.80 -6.82 12.29
CA CYS A 143 7.49 -6.03 11.27
C CYS A 143 6.63 -5.86 10.00
N ARG A 144 6.97 -4.85 9.19
CA ARG A 144 6.23 -4.49 7.96
C ARG A 144 5.98 -5.68 7.03
N SER A 145 6.99 -6.54 6.81
CA SER A 145 6.85 -7.70 5.93
C SER A 145 5.89 -8.75 6.50
N ALA A 146 5.96 -9.02 7.80
CA ALA A 146 5.07 -9.96 8.48
C ALA A 146 3.63 -9.47 8.49
N VAL A 147 3.40 -8.19 8.75
CA VAL A 147 2.07 -7.57 8.70
C VAL A 147 1.49 -7.63 7.29
N ARG A 148 2.32 -7.40 6.25
CA ARG A 148 1.90 -7.58 4.85
C ARG A 148 1.48 -9.02 4.56
N ALA A 149 2.26 -10.01 5.02
CA ALA A 149 1.93 -11.42 4.86
C ALA A 149 0.63 -11.79 5.58
N LEU A 150 0.44 -11.29 6.80
CA LEU A 150 -0.78 -11.49 7.59
C LEU A 150 -2.01 -10.87 6.90
N ALA A 151 -1.88 -9.63 6.40
CA ALA A 151 -2.96 -8.95 5.71
C ALA A 151 -3.40 -9.70 4.45
N ALA A 152 -2.45 -10.24 3.69
CA ALA A 152 -2.69 -11.04 2.48
C ALA A 152 -3.20 -12.47 2.77
N ASN A 153 -3.18 -12.93 4.03
CA ASN A 153 -3.61 -14.26 4.42
C ASN A 153 -5.10 -14.26 4.76
N ASP A 154 -5.95 -14.63 3.81
CA ASP A 154 -7.42 -14.68 3.99
C ASP A 154 -7.86 -15.64 5.10
N ASN A 155 -7.04 -16.64 5.46
CA ASN A 155 -7.33 -17.60 6.52
C ASN A 155 -6.88 -17.13 7.92
N ALA A 156 -6.25 -15.96 8.03
CA ALA A 156 -5.94 -15.34 9.31
C ALA A 156 -7.22 -14.75 9.93
N ASP A 157 -7.50 -15.06 11.20
CA ASP A 157 -8.62 -14.48 11.95
C ASP A 157 -8.25 -13.08 12.45
N LEU A 158 -8.32 -12.10 11.54
CA LEU A 158 -8.11 -10.70 11.84
C LEU A 158 -9.40 -10.05 12.33
N SER A 159 -9.37 -9.55 13.57
CA SER A 159 -10.44 -8.72 14.11
C SER A 159 -10.45 -7.33 13.46
N GLU A 160 -11.58 -6.65 13.57
CA GLU A 160 -11.73 -5.25 13.14
C GLU A 160 -10.71 -4.34 13.84
N ASP A 161 -10.50 -4.53 15.15
CA ASP A 161 -9.51 -3.79 15.93
C ASP A 161 -8.08 -4.04 15.42
N ALA A 162 -7.73 -5.29 15.12
CA ALA A 162 -6.41 -5.63 14.60
C ALA A 162 -6.19 -4.99 13.22
N LEU A 163 -7.19 -5.01 12.33
CA LEU A 163 -7.14 -4.29 11.05
C LEU A 163 -6.98 -2.79 11.24
N GLY A 164 -7.67 -2.21 12.23
CA GLY A 164 -7.51 -0.81 12.62
C GLY A 164 -6.07 -0.50 13.00
N VAL A 165 -5.47 -1.30 13.89
CA VAL A 165 -4.07 -1.15 14.33
C VAL A 165 -3.10 -1.25 13.14
N VAL A 166 -3.32 -2.18 12.20
CA VAL A 166 -2.48 -2.27 10.99
C VAL A 166 -2.57 -0.99 10.16
N ILE A 167 -3.77 -0.46 9.97
CA ILE A 167 -3.99 0.79 9.22
C ILE A 167 -3.33 1.97 9.93
N ASP A 168 -3.42 2.04 11.25
CA ASP A 168 -2.79 3.11 12.04
C ASP A 168 -1.25 3.08 11.92
N ARG A 169 -0.65 1.88 11.95
CA ARG A 169 0.81 1.71 11.85
C ARG A 169 1.34 1.85 10.43
N PHE A 170 0.61 1.35 9.43
CA PHE A 170 1.10 1.15 8.06
C PHE A 170 0.18 1.73 6.99
N GLY A 171 -0.69 2.68 7.31
CA GLY A 171 -1.63 3.29 6.37
C GLY A 171 -0.99 4.01 5.18
N GLN A 172 0.30 4.36 5.26
CA GLN A 172 1.08 4.94 4.16
C GLN A 172 1.76 3.88 3.28
N ALA A 173 1.82 2.62 3.72
CA ALA A 173 2.42 1.53 2.96
C ALA A 173 1.40 0.96 1.98
N SER A 174 1.49 1.38 0.71
CA SER A 174 0.53 1.03 -0.34
C SER A 174 0.36 -0.48 -0.52
N GLU A 175 1.42 -1.27 -0.32
CA GLU A 175 1.36 -2.73 -0.44
C GLU A 175 0.56 -3.40 0.70
N ILE A 176 0.52 -2.80 1.90
CA ILE A 176 -0.27 -3.31 3.03
C ILE A 176 -1.74 -2.89 2.85
N VAL A 177 -1.98 -1.63 2.49
CA VAL A 177 -3.34 -1.11 2.19
C VAL A 177 -3.99 -1.95 1.09
N SER A 178 -3.23 -2.26 0.03
CA SER A 178 -3.69 -3.16 -1.04
C SER A 178 -3.99 -4.55 -0.52
N ALA A 179 -3.08 -5.16 0.26
CA ALA A 179 -3.27 -6.50 0.81
C ALA A 179 -4.56 -6.62 1.65
N ILE A 180 -4.86 -5.60 2.47
CA ILE A 180 -6.12 -5.58 3.24
C ILE A 180 -7.32 -5.44 2.30
N ALA A 181 -7.27 -4.53 1.33
CA ALA A 181 -8.38 -4.24 0.44
C ALA A 181 -8.84 -5.44 -0.42
N TYR A 182 -7.92 -6.35 -0.75
CA TYR A 182 -8.21 -7.56 -1.54
C TYR A 182 -8.76 -8.73 -0.70
N ARG A 183 -8.87 -8.60 0.63
CA ARG A 183 -9.45 -9.65 1.48
C ARG A 183 -10.90 -9.92 1.12
N GLN A 184 -11.32 -11.17 1.27
CA GLN A 184 -12.69 -11.59 0.95
C GLN A 184 -13.75 -10.96 1.86
N VAL A 185 -13.43 -10.79 3.14
CA VAL A 185 -14.34 -10.25 4.15
C VAL A 185 -13.66 -9.06 4.81
N LEU A 186 -14.32 -7.90 4.73
CA LEU A 186 -13.87 -6.65 5.33
C LEU A 186 -15.02 -5.99 6.12
N PRO A 187 -14.79 -5.58 7.38
CA PRO A 187 -15.73 -4.74 8.10
C PRO A 187 -15.90 -3.37 7.43
N LEU A 188 -17.11 -2.81 7.47
CA LEU A 188 -17.44 -1.55 6.82
C LEU A 188 -16.55 -0.39 7.30
N SER A 189 -16.30 -0.31 8.60
CA SER A 189 -15.42 0.70 9.23
C SER A 189 -14.01 0.68 8.65
N VAL A 190 -13.47 -0.51 8.36
CA VAL A 190 -12.15 -0.70 7.76
C VAL A 190 -12.19 -0.27 6.30
N THR A 191 -13.24 -0.65 5.56
CA THR A 191 -13.42 -0.24 4.15
C THR A 191 -13.45 1.29 4.01
N GLU A 192 -14.20 2.00 4.86
CA GLU A 192 -14.27 3.47 4.87
C GLU A 192 -12.88 4.10 5.09
N ARG A 193 -12.13 3.59 6.06
CA ARG A 193 -10.76 4.05 6.33
C ARG A 193 -9.82 3.78 5.15
N LEU A 194 -9.92 2.60 4.52
CA LEU A 194 -9.11 2.24 3.36
C LEU A 194 -9.43 3.11 2.14
N VAL A 195 -10.68 3.54 1.94
CA VAL A 195 -11.04 4.43 0.83
C VAL A 195 -10.23 5.74 0.87
N ALA A 196 -9.98 6.28 2.07
CA ALA A 196 -9.17 7.49 2.22
C ALA A 196 -7.68 7.28 1.90
N LEU A 197 -7.16 6.06 2.15
CA LEU A 197 -5.72 5.74 2.08
C LEU A 197 -5.32 5.01 0.78
N ALA A 198 -6.26 4.34 0.13
CA ALA A 198 -6.01 3.50 -1.04
C ALA A 198 -5.62 4.31 -2.28
N SER A 199 -4.89 3.68 -3.20
CA SER A 199 -4.72 4.17 -4.57
C SER A 199 -6.04 4.09 -5.34
N ASP A 200 -6.14 4.79 -6.47
CA ASP A 200 -7.40 4.87 -7.22
C ASP A 200 -7.88 3.48 -7.70
N ALA A 201 -6.96 2.61 -8.13
CA ALA A 201 -7.26 1.24 -8.53
C ALA A 201 -7.75 0.35 -7.37
N VAL A 202 -7.12 0.46 -6.20
CA VAL A 202 -7.52 -0.29 -4.99
C VAL A 202 -8.87 0.22 -4.49
N ARG A 203 -9.12 1.52 -4.61
CA ARG A 203 -10.38 2.14 -4.22
C ARG A 203 -11.54 1.73 -5.13
N GLU A 204 -11.31 1.64 -6.44
CA GLU A 204 -12.29 1.08 -7.40
C GLU A 204 -12.61 -0.38 -7.07
N HIS A 205 -11.61 -1.17 -6.71
CA HIS A 205 -11.81 -2.54 -6.23
C HIS A 205 -12.69 -2.59 -4.98
N LEU A 206 -12.42 -1.73 -3.99
CA LEU A 206 -13.22 -1.63 -2.76
C LEU A 206 -14.68 -1.30 -3.04
N VAL A 207 -14.96 -0.34 -3.94
CA VAL A 207 -16.33 0.07 -4.28
C VAL A 207 -17.08 -1.02 -5.08
N THR A 208 -16.37 -1.75 -5.94
CA THR A 208 -16.99 -2.77 -6.80
C THR A 208 -17.28 -4.05 -6.03
N ARG A 209 -16.38 -4.45 -5.14
CA ARG A 209 -16.42 -5.75 -4.44
C ARG A 209 -17.03 -5.66 -3.04
N HIS A 210 -16.89 -4.52 -2.37
CA HIS A 210 -17.37 -4.33 -1.00
C HIS A 210 -18.48 -3.27 -0.96
N ALA A 211 -19.49 -3.49 -0.12
CA ALA A 211 -20.64 -2.59 -0.02
C ALA A 211 -20.24 -1.27 0.67
N VAL A 212 -19.77 -0.31 -0.12
CA VAL A 212 -19.44 1.05 0.35
C VAL A 212 -20.72 1.89 0.42
N ALA A 213 -20.90 2.63 1.52
CA ALA A 213 -22.04 3.53 1.68
C ALA A 213 -22.13 4.56 0.53
N PRO A 214 -23.33 4.90 0.02
CA PRO A 214 -23.53 5.84 -1.08
C PRO A 214 -22.84 7.20 -0.87
N GLU A 215 -22.80 7.69 0.37
CA GLU A 215 -22.17 8.94 0.76
C GLU A 215 -20.66 8.90 0.52
N THR A 216 -20.01 7.78 0.87
CA THR A 216 -18.58 7.53 0.66
C THR A 216 -18.26 7.33 -0.82
N ALA A 217 -19.17 6.73 -1.59
CA ALA A 217 -19.06 6.63 -3.05
C ALA A 217 -19.19 8.00 -3.75
N ILE A 218 -20.04 8.90 -3.23
CA ILE A 218 -20.17 10.29 -3.72
C ILE A 218 -18.92 11.10 -3.37
N GLN A 219 -18.39 10.96 -2.15
CA GLN A 219 -17.10 11.54 -1.78
C GLN A 219 -15.97 11.01 -2.67
N PHE A 220 -15.98 9.72 -3.01
CA PHE A 220 -15.04 9.11 -3.96
C PHE A 220 -15.13 9.72 -5.37
N ALA A 221 -16.34 9.85 -5.92
CA ALA A 221 -16.53 10.48 -7.23
C ALA A 221 -16.00 11.93 -7.25
N ARG A 222 -16.04 12.61 -6.11
CA ARG A 222 -15.45 13.94 -5.91
C ARG A 222 -13.92 13.86 -5.83
N PHE A 223 -13.34 12.97 -5.03
CA PHE A 223 -11.88 12.80 -4.89
C PHE A 223 -11.18 12.35 -6.18
N THR A 224 -11.73 11.38 -6.91
CA THR A 224 -11.16 10.88 -8.17
C THR A 224 -11.21 11.96 -9.26
N ARG A 225 -12.29 12.73 -9.30
CA ARG A 225 -12.41 13.89 -10.21
C ARG A 225 -11.39 14.98 -9.85
N GLU A 226 -11.06 15.14 -8.56
CA GLU A 226 -10.09 16.13 -8.08
C GLU A 226 -8.63 15.74 -8.39
N ARG A 227 -8.21 14.47 -8.21
CA ARG A 227 -6.87 13.99 -8.64
C ARG A 227 -6.68 14.03 -10.15
N ALA A 228 -7.68 13.58 -10.91
CA ALA A 228 -7.65 13.66 -12.37
C ALA A 228 -7.46 15.10 -12.86
N THR A 229 -8.01 16.11 -12.17
CA THR A 229 -7.79 17.51 -12.56
C THR A 229 -6.37 18.02 -12.34
N ILE A 230 -5.62 17.48 -11.38
CA ILE A 230 -4.22 17.85 -11.13
C ILE A 230 -3.33 17.28 -12.23
N ASP A 231 -3.50 15.99 -12.54
CA ASP A 231 -2.75 15.32 -13.62
C ASP A 231 -2.98 15.99 -14.98
N LEU A 232 -4.20 16.47 -15.23
CA LEU A 232 -4.51 17.20 -16.47
C LEU A 232 -3.81 18.57 -16.56
N VAL A 233 -3.65 19.28 -15.43
CA VAL A 233 -2.87 20.53 -15.37
C VAL A 233 -1.39 20.22 -15.62
N ASP A 234 -0.86 19.13 -15.08
CA ASP A 234 0.52 18.73 -15.32
C ASP A 234 0.76 18.20 -16.75
N GLN A 235 -0.21 17.51 -17.37
CA GLN A 235 -0.17 17.10 -18.77
C GLN A 235 -0.25 18.29 -19.73
N ALA A 236 -1.04 19.32 -19.39
CA ALA A 236 -1.12 20.55 -20.18
C ALA A 236 0.25 21.24 -20.31
N ARG A 237 1.08 21.17 -19.27
CA ARG A 237 2.45 21.74 -19.26
C ARG A 237 3.35 21.12 -20.33
N VAL A 238 3.25 19.81 -20.53
CA VAL A 238 4.13 19.05 -21.44
C VAL A 238 3.51 18.93 -22.84
N SER A 239 2.24 19.30 -22.99
CA SER A 239 1.56 19.24 -24.28
C SER A 239 2.20 20.19 -25.30
N ARG A 240 2.58 19.64 -26.46
CA ARG A 240 3.07 20.42 -27.61
C ARG A 240 1.94 21.12 -28.37
N ASP A 241 0.70 20.68 -28.18
CA ASP A 241 -0.51 21.24 -28.81
C ASP A 241 -1.56 21.51 -27.74
N LEU A 242 -1.42 22.67 -27.10
CA LEU A 242 -2.31 23.12 -26.03
C LEU A 242 -3.74 23.42 -26.52
N PRO A 243 -3.98 24.02 -27.70
CA PRO A 243 -5.31 24.16 -28.27
C PRO A 243 -6.08 22.84 -28.42
N ALA A 244 -5.46 21.82 -29.03
CA ALA A 244 -6.11 20.51 -29.19
C ALA A 244 -6.39 19.83 -27.85
N PHE A 245 -5.47 19.97 -26.89
CA PHE A 245 -5.65 19.45 -25.54
C PHE A 245 -6.86 20.07 -24.84
N VAL A 246 -7.00 21.41 -24.90
CA VAL A 246 -8.13 22.13 -24.30
C VAL A 246 -9.46 21.79 -24.98
N ALA A 247 -9.50 21.67 -26.30
CA ALA A 247 -10.69 21.22 -27.02
C ALA A 247 -11.11 19.81 -26.57
N GLY A 248 -10.14 18.90 -26.37
CA GLY A 248 -10.39 17.57 -25.81
C GLY A 248 -10.90 17.58 -24.36
N LEU A 249 -10.48 18.54 -23.54
CA LEU A 249 -11.02 18.74 -22.19
C LEU A 249 -12.47 19.24 -22.21
N ASN A 250 -12.79 20.16 -23.12
CA ASN A 250 -14.13 20.71 -23.28
C ASN A 250 -15.11 19.65 -23.82
N ALA A 251 -14.68 18.85 -24.81
CA ALA A 251 -15.46 17.74 -25.36
C ALA A 251 -15.86 16.71 -24.29
N ARG A 252 -14.95 16.43 -23.34
CA ARG A 252 -15.17 15.52 -22.19
C ARG A 252 -15.91 16.19 -21.02
N LYS A 253 -16.28 17.47 -21.13
CA LYS A 253 -16.90 18.27 -20.05
C LYS A 253 -16.09 18.33 -18.75
N VAL A 254 -14.77 18.14 -18.85
CA VAL A 254 -13.84 18.24 -17.72
C VAL A 254 -13.36 19.69 -17.54
N LEU A 255 -13.47 20.51 -18.59
CA LEU A 255 -13.16 21.93 -18.56
C LEU A 255 -14.20 22.71 -17.74
N ASN A 256 -13.86 23.03 -16.48
CA ASN A 256 -14.75 23.72 -15.54
C ASN A 256 -13.99 24.75 -14.70
N ALA A 257 -14.73 25.61 -13.99
CA ALA A 257 -14.18 26.68 -13.16
C ALA A 257 -13.15 26.18 -12.13
N SER A 258 -13.33 24.98 -11.59
CA SER A 258 -12.39 24.42 -10.63
C SER A 258 -11.05 24.05 -11.26
N LEU A 259 -11.06 23.50 -12.49
CA LEU A 259 -9.83 23.20 -13.23
C LEU A 259 -9.09 24.48 -13.63
N LEU A 260 -9.82 25.46 -14.17
CA LEU A 260 -9.29 26.76 -14.58
C LEU A 260 -8.63 27.51 -13.42
N LEU A 261 -9.24 27.48 -12.23
CA LEU A 261 -8.71 28.18 -11.07
C LEU A 261 -7.44 27.51 -10.53
N ARG A 262 -7.36 26.17 -10.57
CA ARG A 262 -6.14 25.45 -10.20
C ARG A 262 -5.01 25.67 -11.19
N ALA A 263 -5.32 25.64 -12.49
CA ALA A 263 -4.36 26.00 -13.54
C ALA A 263 -3.80 27.41 -13.31
N LEU A 264 -4.71 28.36 -13.04
CA LEU A 264 -4.35 29.74 -12.76
C LEU A 264 -3.53 29.86 -11.49
N ALA A 265 -3.85 29.15 -10.40
CA ALA A 265 -3.11 29.16 -9.12
C ALA A 265 -1.77 28.40 -9.14
N ARG A 266 -1.51 27.59 -10.18
CA ARG A 266 -0.19 27.00 -10.48
C ARG A 266 0.63 27.75 -11.53
N GLY A 267 0.10 28.86 -12.07
CA GLY A 267 0.84 29.76 -12.96
C GLY A 267 0.71 29.41 -14.42
N GLN A 268 -0.17 28.47 -14.76
CA GLN A 268 -0.41 28.03 -16.13
C GLN A 268 -1.34 29.00 -16.85
N MET A 269 -0.84 30.20 -17.10
CA MET A 269 -1.61 31.26 -17.76
C MET A 269 -2.02 30.85 -19.19
N ALA A 270 -1.13 30.19 -19.94
CA ALA A 270 -1.44 29.70 -21.28
C ALA A 270 -2.65 28.73 -21.29
N LEU A 271 -2.72 27.79 -20.33
CA LEU A 271 -3.86 26.87 -20.20
C LEU A 271 -5.14 27.64 -19.90
N PHE A 272 -5.06 28.65 -19.02
CA PHE A 272 -6.20 29.50 -18.66
C PHE A 272 -6.73 30.31 -19.85
N GLU A 273 -5.84 30.92 -20.65
CA GLU A 273 -6.20 31.70 -21.84
C GLU A 273 -6.85 30.84 -22.93
N HIS A 274 -6.27 29.67 -23.23
CA HIS A 274 -6.84 28.74 -24.20
C HIS A 274 -8.18 28.19 -23.72
N ALA A 275 -8.32 27.90 -22.42
CA ALA A 275 -9.56 27.42 -21.85
C ALA A 275 -10.68 28.48 -21.88
N LEU A 276 -10.37 29.75 -21.59
CA LEU A 276 -11.33 30.84 -21.75
C LEU A 276 -11.72 31.07 -23.21
N ALA A 277 -10.75 30.99 -24.13
CA ALA A 277 -11.02 31.10 -25.57
C ALA A 277 -12.00 30.02 -26.05
N GLU A 278 -11.78 28.78 -25.63
CA GLU A 278 -12.61 27.61 -25.95
C GLU A 278 -14.02 27.73 -25.34
N LEU A 279 -14.13 28.08 -24.05
CA LEU A 279 -15.43 28.23 -23.38
C LEU A 279 -16.25 29.42 -23.90
N ALA A 280 -15.59 30.55 -24.21
CA ALA A 280 -16.26 31.74 -24.72
C ALA A 280 -16.54 31.69 -26.24
N GLY A 281 -16.03 30.67 -26.93
CA GLY A 281 -16.11 30.53 -28.39
C GLY A 281 -15.44 31.70 -29.12
N THR A 282 -14.32 32.18 -28.60
CA THR A 282 -13.58 33.32 -29.15
C THR A 282 -12.17 32.92 -29.58
N PRO A 283 -11.59 33.50 -30.64
CA PRO A 283 -10.21 33.24 -31.01
C PRO A 283 -9.23 33.53 -29.85
N HIS A 284 -8.23 32.67 -29.68
CA HIS A 284 -7.25 32.78 -28.57
C HIS A 284 -6.60 34.17 -28.48
N HIS A 285 -6.24 34.80 -29.60
CA HIS A 285 -5.66 36.14 -29.58
C HIS A 285 -6.56 37.20 -28.93
N ARG A 286 -7.89 37.09 -29.09
CA ARG A 286 -8.85 38.00 -28.43
C ARG A 286 -8.97 37.68 -26.96
N ALA A 287 -9.00 36.39 -26.62
CA ALA A 287 -9.01 35.96 -25.23
C ALA A 287 -7.78 36.44 -24.47
N TRP A 288 -6.60 36.33 -25.10
CA TRP A 288 -5.35 36.85 -24.58
C TRP A 288 -5.44 38.36 -24.30
N LEU A 289 -5.89 39.16 -25.28
CA LEU A 289 -6.04 40.61 -25.11
C LEU A 289 -7.00 40.96 -23.96
N MET A 290 -8.09 40.22 -23.81
CA MET A 290 -9.07 40.45 -22.74
C MET A 290 -8.55 40.01 -21.37
N VAL A 291 -7.80 38.91 -21.31
CA VAL A 291 -7.17 38.40 -20.08
C VAL A 291 -6.02 39.30 -19.64
N HIS A 292 -5.31 39.94 -20.56
CA HIS A 292 -4.17 40.85 -20.29
C HIS A 292 -4.54 42.34 -20.32
N ASP A 293 -5.82 42.67 -20.54
CA ASP A 293 -6.30 44.05 -20.50
C ASP A 293 -6.03 44.70 -19.12
N ALA A 294 -5.51 45.93 -19.13
CA ALA A 294 -5.29 46.70 -17.90
C ALA A 294 -6.61 47.20 -17.28
N GLY A 295 -7.68 47.24 -18.08
CA GLY A 295 -9.01 47.66 -17.65
C GLY A 295 -9.76 46.61 -16.81
N PRO A 296 -10.80 47.03 -16.06
CA PRO A 296 -11.59 46.12 -15.24
C PRO A 296 -12.60 45.28 -16.04
N LEU A 297 -12.78 45.56 -17.34
CA LEU A 297 -13.85 45.01 -18.17
C LEU A 297 -13.39 43.89 -19.10
N GLY A 298 -12.12 43.85 -19.52
CA GLY A 298 -11.60 42.81 -20.41
C GLY A 298 -11.79 41.41 -19.82
N LEU A 299 -11.18 41.14 -18.66
CA LEU A 299 -11.28 39.84 -18.00
C LEU A 299 -12.73 39.50 -17.63
N LYS A 300 -13.51 40.49 -17.17
CA LYS A 300 -14.92 40.29 -16.78
C LYS A 300 -15.78 39.86 -17.96
N SER A 301 -15.65 40.52 -19.10
CA SER A 301 -16.48 40.25 -20.27
C SER A 301 -16.21 38.88 -20.90
N ILE A 302 -14.95 38.41 -20.93
CA ILE A 302 -14.65 37.05 -21.37
C ILE A 302 -15.06 35.99 -20.33
N TYR A 303 -14.94 36.30 -19.04
CA TYR A 303 -15.37 35.41 -17.96
C TYR A 303 -16.87 35.15 -17.99
N ASP A 304 -17.67 36.22 -18.13
CA ASP A 304 -19.13 36.13 -18.23
C ASP A 304 -19.54 35.35 -19.49
N ARG A 305 -18.84 35.59 -20.62
CA ARG A 305 -19.08 34.87 -21.87
C ARG A 305 -18.69 33.39 -21.81
N ALA A 306 -17.68 33.03 -21.02
CA ALA A 306 -17.26 31.66 -20.78
C ALA A 306 -18.22 30.87 -19.87
N GLY A 307 -19.27 31.51 -19.32
CA GLY A 307 -20.28 30.86 -18.50
C GLY A 307 -19.76 30.39 -17.13
N LEU A 308 -18.71 31.02 -16.62
CA LEU A 308 -18.12 30.66 -15.33
C LEU A 308 -18.92 31.28 -14.16
N PRO A 309 -18.92 30.65 -12.96
CA PRO A 309 -19.72 31.11 -11.83
C PRO A 309 -19.33 32.53 -11.36
N PRO A 310 -20.25 33.53 -11.37
CA PRO A 310 -19.92 34.92 -11.03
C PRO A 310 -19.29 35.09 -9.63
N ARG A 311 -19.63 34.20 -8.70
CA ARG A 311 -19.09 34.18 -7.32
C ARG A 311 -17.57 34.00 -7.27
N LEU A 312 -17.00 33.29 -8.25
CA LEU A 312 -15.57 33.00 -8.29
C LEU A 312 -14.75 34.07 -9.02
N PHE A 313 -15.39 35.06 -9.64
CA PHE A 313 -14.71 36.07 -10.46
C PHE A 313 -13.59 36.79 -9.71
N GLN A 314 -13.80 37.13 -8.42
CA GLN A 314 -12.78 37.80 -7.60
C GLN A 314 -11.52 36.94 -7.40
N ALA A 315 -11.68 35.62 -7.28
CA ALA A 315 -10.55 34.71 -7.17
C ALA A 315 -9.76 34.62 -8.49
N PHE A 316 -10.45 34.55 -9.63
CA PHE A 316 -9.79 34.59 -10.94
C PHE A 316 -9.05 35.90 -11.19
N ARG A 317 -9.67 37.03 -10.82
CA ARG A 317 -9.04 38.34 -10.93
C ARG A 317 -7.78 38.43 -10.07
N ALA A 318 -7.85 38.02 -8.81
CA ALA A 318 -6.68 37.99 -7.93
C ALA A 318 -5.54 37.11 -8.48
N GLY A 319 -5.87 35.98 -9.11
CA GLY A 319 -4.87 35.10 -9.73
C GLY A 319 -4.19 35.74 -10.94
N VAL A 320 -4.95 36.40 -11.82
CA VAL A 320 -4.39 37.12 -12.96
C VAL A 320 -3.54 38.30 -12.50
N ASP A 321 -4.02 39.08 -11.54
CA ASP A 321 -3.29 40.23 -10.98
C ASP A 321 -1.98 39.79 -10.30
N THR A 322 -2.00 38.67 -9.56
CA THR A 322 -0.80 38.08 -8.93
C THR A 322 0.19 37.60 -9.97
N TRP A 323 -0.28 36.93 -11.03
CA TRP A 323 0.58 36.48 -12.12
C TRP A 323 1.26 37.67 -12.83
N ARG A 324 0.50 38.73 -13.13
CA ARG A 324 1.04 39.97 -13.74
C ARG A 324 2.07 40.64 -12.83
N ALA A 325 1.81 40.73 -11.53
CA ALA A 325 2.74 41.31 -10.57
C ALA A 325 4.07 40.54 -10.52
N LEU A 326 4.01 39.20 -10.49
CA LEU A 326 5.20 38.35 -10.50
C LEU A 326 5.96 38.38 -11.84
N GLN A 327 5.25 38.52 -12.96
CA GLN A 327 5.88 38.71 -14.27
C GLN A 327 6.60 40.05 -14.35
N ALA A 328 6.00 41.13 -13.82
CA ALA A 328 6.61 42.46 -13.76
C ALA A 328 7.86 42.51 -12.87
N GLU A 329 7.95 41.64 -11.85
CA GLU A 329 9.13 41.43 -11.02
C GLU A 329 10.26 40.65 -11.72
N GLY A 330 10.09 40.28 -13.00
CA GLY A 330 11.08 39.55 -13.79
C GLY A 330 11.10 38.05 -13.50
N GLY A 331 10.01 37.49 -12.95
CA GLY A 331 9.90 36.07 -12.67
C GLY A 331 9.83 35.22 -13.95
N ASP A 332 10.64 34.16 -14.01
CA ASP A 332 10.53 33.16 -15.08
C ASP A 332 9.26 32.32 -14.90
N THR A 333 8.28 32.56 -15.76
CA THR A 333 6.98 31.85 -15.77
C THR A 333 7.08 30.33 -15.92
N ALA A 334 8.22 29.81 -16.41
CA ALA A 334 8.46 28.38 -16.53
C ALA A 334 9.05 27.74 -15.26
N SER A 335 9.64 28.53 -14.36
CA SER A 335 10.35 28.05 -13.17
C SER A 335 9.42 27.52 -12.08
N ASP A 336 9.82 26.45 -11.39
CA ASP A 336 9.13 25.93 -10.20
C ASP A 336 9.02 27.00 -9.10
N THR A 337 10.04 27.86 -8.97
CA THR A 337 10.09 28.97 -8.01
C THR A 337 8.99 30.00 -8.28
N PHE A 338 8.66 30.26 -9.55
CA PHE A 338 7.58 31.18 -9.91
C PHE A 338 6.21 30.62 -9.51
N ARG A 339 6.02 29.30 -9.69
CA ARG A 339 4.76 28.62 -9.34
C ARG A 339 4.54 28.58 -7.85
N GLN A 340 5.59 28.26 -7.08
CA GLN A 340 5.54 28.27 -5.63
C GLN A 340 5.22 29.67 -5.10
N ARG A 341 5.92 30.71 -5.59
CA ARG A 341 5.64 32.10 -5.24
C ARG A 341 4.23 32.54 -5.61
N MET A 342 3.71 32.05 -6.73
CA MET A 342 2.37 32.40 -7.17
C MET A 342 1.31 31.72 -6.31
N LEU A 343 1.47 30.44 -5.97
CA LEU A 343 0.60 29.75 -5.01
C LEU A 343 0.64 30.45 -3.64
N GLU A 344 1.83 30.75 -3.12
CA GLU A 344 2.02 31.44 -1.84
C GLU A 344 1.36 32.82 -1.84
N ARG A 345 1.54 33.63 -2.90
CA ARG A 345 0.92 34.96 -3.00
C ARG A 345 -0.59 34.88 -3.23
N PHE A 346 -1.05 33.93 -4.02
CA PHE A 346 -2.48 33.70 -4.26
C PHE A 346 -3.21 33.28 -2.97
N LEU A 347 -2.56 32.49 -2.11
CA LEU A 347 -3.08 32.12 -0.80
C LEU A 347 -2.96 33.26 0.23
N SER A 348 -1.89 34.07 0.14
CA SER A 348 -1.64 35.17 1.08
C SER A 348 -2.49 36.42 0.81
N GLN A 349 -2.79 36.70 -0.46
CA GLN A 349 -3.75 37.71 -0.84
C GLN A 349 -5.14 37.15 -0.52
N ARG A 350 -5.72 37.52 0.63
CA ARG A 350 -7.13 37.24 0.92
C ARG A 350 -7.95 37.89 -0.19
N PRO A 351 -8.46 37.14 -1.19
CA PRO A 351 -9.40 37.74 -2.10
C PRO A 351 -10.65 38.05 -1.29
N ASN A 352 -11.39 39.09 -1.66
CA ASN A 352 -12.63 39.50 -0.99
C ASN A 352 -13.75 38.48 -1.26
N THR A 353 -13.52 37.24 -0.83
CA THR A 353 -14.29 36.02 -1.09
C THR A 353 -14.80 35.52 0.25
N SER A 354 -16.02 34.99 0.28
CA SER A 354 -16.60 34.40 1.50
C SER A 354 -15.63 33.38 2.13
N ARG A 355 -15.60 33.33 3.47
CA ARG A 355 -14.73 32.42 4.24
C ARG A 355 -14.94 30.95 3.85
N ASP A 356 -16.17 30.60 3.45
CA ASP A 356 -16.56 29.26 3.01
C ASP A 356 -16.02 28.92 1.60
N ASP A 357 -16.03 29.89 0.69
CA ASP A 357 -15.47 29.74 -0.65
C ASP A 357 -13.93 29.69 -0.58
N LEU A 358 -13.32 30.45 0.32
CA LEU A 358 -11.87 30.43 0.56
C LEU A 358 -11.44 29.11 1.22
N ALA A 359 -12.22 28.58 2.17
CA ALA A 359 -12.02 27.24 2.72
C ALA A 359 -12.17 26.13 1.66
N TYR A 360 -13.17 26.23 0.78
CA TYR A 360 -13.35 25.33 -0.36
C TYR A 360 -12.21 25.40 -1.38
N LEU A 361 -11.62 26.59 -1.56
CA LEU A 361 -10.46 26.80 -2.43
C LEU A 361 -9.17 26.25 -1.81
N MET A 362 -8.93 26.49 -0.52
CA MET A 362 -7.77 25.99 0.22
C MET A 362 -7.78 24.46 0.37
N GLU A 363 -8.94 23.88 0.73
CA GLU A 363 -9.12 22.41 0.79
C GLU A 363 -8.84 21.73 -0.57
N ARG A 364 -9.01 22.47 -1.67
CA ARG A 364 -8.80 22.00 -3.05
C ARG A 364 -7.44 22.34 -3.67
N LEU A 365 -6.61 23.12 -2.99
CA LEU A 365 -5.27 23.55 -3.43
C LEU A 365 -4.14 22.84 -2.64
N ASP A 366 -4.35 22.52 -1.36
CA ASP A 366 -3.32 22.06 -0.41
C ASP A 366 -3.16 20.53 -0.26
N ARG A 367 -3.27 19.75 -1.34
CA ARG A 367 -2.72 18.37 -1.30
C ARG A 367 -1.40 18.32 -2.07
N PRO A 368 -0.25 18.34 -1.38
CA PRO A 368 1.05 18.26 -2.03
C PRO A 368 1.15 16.96 -2.82
N SER A 369 1.65 17.09 -4.05
CA SER A 369 2.14 16.01 -4.89
C SER A 369 3.30 15.33 -4.17
N ASP A 370 3.03 14.16 -3.60
CA ASP A 370 4.04 13.28 -3.04
C ASP A 370 4.81 12.62 -4.21
N MET A 371 5.78 13.36 -4.76
CA MET A 371 6.81 12.81 -5.62
C MET A 371 8.09 13.66 -5.54
N GLY A 372 8.99 13.19 -4.68
CA GLY A 372 10.44 13.17 -4.91
C GLY A 372 11.17 14.49 -4.80
N LEU A 373 11.61 14.84 -3.58
CA LEU A 373 12.96 15.31 -3.31
C LEU A 373 13.32 14.92 -1.88
N ASP A 374 14.33 14.06 -1.73
CA ASP A 374 15.14 13.99 -0.52
C ASP A 374 15.60 15.41 -0.19
N VAL A 375 15.12 15.94 0.92
CA VAL A 375 15.80 17.02 1.64
C VAL A 375 16.07 16.47 3.03
N ASP A 376 17.08 15.61 3.08
CA ASP A 376 17.93 15.53 4.26
C ASP A 376 18.44 16.94 4.59
N ALA A 377 18.51 17.23 5.88
CA ALA A 377 19.04 18.44 6.52
C ALA A 377 18.05 19.62 6.71
N ALA A 378 17.08 19.40 7.61
CA ALA A 378 16.84 20.41 8.63
C ALA A 378 17.28 19.84 10.00
N VAL A 379 18.32 20.48 10.56
CA VAL A 379 18.68 20.51 11.98
C VAL A 379 19.38 19.27 12.56
N SER A 380 20.71 19.34 12.59
CA SER A 380 21.49 18.85 13.73
C SER A 380 22.48 19.94 14.16
N ALA A 381 22.15 20.57 15.28
CA ALA A 381 23.04 21.10 16.32
C ALA A 381 24.49 21.47 15.95
N ALA A 382 24.77 22.78 15.91
CA ALA A 382 25.85 23.45 16.64
C ALA A 382 25.64 24.98 16.58
#